data_AF-A0A8T7I995-F1
#
_entry.id   AF-A0A8T7I995-F1
#
_cell.length_a   1.000
_cell.length_b   1.000
_cell.length_c   1.000
_cell.angle_alpha   90.00
_cell.angle_beta   90.00
_cell.angle_gamma   90.00
#
_symmetry.space_group_name_H-M   'P 1'
#
loop_
_entity.id
_entity.type
_entity.pdbx_description
1 polymer ?
#
loop_
_entity_poly.entity_id
_entity_poly.type
_entity_poly.pdbx_seq_one_letter_code
_entity_poly.pdbx_strand_id
1 'polypeptide(L)'
;MKHINCKVCGAPLEIEQHCPINTDELNAPWTGDYEAIAYTKMTHLEHQVSVARWSSHQNEPMTEKKRAKLESLVYENVGRVISTFPLVNEN
;
A
#
# COMPACT_ATOMS: atom_id res chain seq x y z
N MET A 1 -4.75 -18.41 11.44
CA MET A 1 -5.84 -17.96 10.55
C MET A 1 -5.30 -17.94 9.12
N LYS A 2 -6.02 -18.50 8.13
CA LYS A 2 -5.61 -18.36 6.72
C LYS A 2 -5.90 -16.92 6.32
N HIS A 3 -4.85 -16.13 6.13
CA HIS A 3 -4.98 -14.77 5.61
C HIS A 3 -5.46 -14.86 4.17
N ILE A 4 -6.51 -14.12 3.84
CA ILE A 4 -6.95 -13.94 2.44
C ILE A 4 -6.19 -12.73 1.91
N ASN A 5 -5.67 -12.80 0.70
CA ASN A 5 -4.96 -11.65 0.11
C ASN A 5 -5.88 -10.93 -0.87
N CYS A 6 -5.76 -9.60 -0.94
CA CYS A 6 -6.43 -8.81 -1.94
C CYS A 6 -6.02 -9.28 -3.34
N LYS A 7 -7.01 -9.53 -4.21
CA LYS A 7 -6.78 -9.99 -5.59
C LYS A 7 -6.14 -8.93 -6.49
N VAL A 8 -6.15 -7.66 -6.07
CA VAL A 8 -5.60 -6.53 -6.83
C VAL A 8 -4.17 -6.23 -6.38
N CYS A 9 -3.95 -6.03 -5.08
CA CYS A 9 -2.68 -5.54 -4.54
C CYS A 9 -1.93 -6.55 -3.65
N GLY A 10 -2.48 -7.75 -3.42
CA GLY A 10 -1.83 -8.78 -2.60
C GLY A 10 -1.74 -8.46 -1.10
N ALA A 11 -2.36 -7.37 -0.61
CA ALA A 11 -2.39 -7.05 0.81
C ALA A 11 -3.14 -8.13 1.62
N PRO A 12 -2.65 -8.50 2.83
CA PRO A 12 -3.40 -9.39 3.70
C PRO A 12 -4.70 -8.73 4.17
N LEU A 13 -5.80 -9.48 4.12
CA LEU A 13 -7.14 -9.06 4.49
C LEU A 13 -7.67 -9.92 5.64
N GLU A 14 -8.37 -9.28 6.56
CA GLU A 14 -9.15 -9.99 7.58
C GLU A 14 -10.49 -10.49 7.03
N ILE A 15 -11.08 -9.75 6.07
CA ILE A 15 -12.34 -10.07 5.39
C ILE A 15 -12.24 -9.77 3.87
N GLU A 16 -12.92 -10.55 3.03
CA GLU A 16 -12.82 -10.45 1.56
C GLU A 16 -13.38 -9.16 0.94
N GLN A 17 -14.16 -8.38 1.68
CA GLN A 17 -15.08 -7.41 1.06
C GLN A 17 -14.44 -6.05 0.74
N HIS A 18 -13.43 -5.60 1.49
CA HIS A 18 -12.83 -4.28 1.29
C HIS A 18 -11.33 -4.30 1.57
N CYS A 19 -10.53 -3.88 0.57
CA CYS A 19 -9.10 -3.69 0.77
C CYS A 19 -8.88 -2.35 1.49
N PRO A 20 -8.26 -2.34 2.68
CA PRO A 20 -8.05 -1.10 3.45
C PRO A 20 -7.09 -0.12 2.78
N ILE A 21 -6.35 -0.58 1.76
CA ILE A 21 -5.42 0.24 0.97
C ILE A 21 -6.12 0.84 -0.26
N ASN A 22 -7.34 0.40 -0.58
CA ASN A 22 -8.14 0.99 -1.67
C ASN A 22 -8.87 2.24 -1.17
N THR A 23 -8.12 3.31 -0.97
CA THR A 23 -8.60 4.63 -0.55
C THR A 23 -8.43 5.66 -1.67
N ASP A 24 -9.07 6.82 -1.53
CA ASP A 24 -8.83 7.95 -2.43
C ASP A 24 -7.42 8.55 -2.23
N GLU A 25 -7.03 9.48 -3.10
CA GLU A 25 -5.71 10.12 -3.06
C GLU A 25 -5.47 10.92 -1.77
N LEU A 26 -6.53 11.54 -1.22
CA LEU A 26 -6.44 12.28 0.03
C LEU A 26 -6.08 11.37 1.21
N ASN A 27 -6.53 10.11 1.19
CA ASN A 27 -6.24 9.10 2.20
C ASN A 27 -5.20 8.08 1.71
N ALA A 28 -4.40 8.42 0.69
CA ALA A 28 -3.34 7.56 0.21
C ALA A 28 -2.27 7.36 1.31
N PRO A 29 -1.65 6.17 1.39
CA PRO A 29 -0.74 5.84 2.49
C PRO A 29 0.51 6.73 2.54
N TRP A 30 0.98 7.25 1.39
CA TRP A 30 2.20 8.06 1.35
C TRP A 30 2.11 9.38 2.14
N THR A 31 0.90 9.86 2.42
CA THR A 31 0.69 11.18 3.01
C THR A 31 1.09 11.21 4.49
N GLY A 32 0.99 10.07 5.21
CA GLY A 32 1.52 9.90 6.57
C GLY A 32 2.91 9.23 6.63
N ASP A 33 3.35 8.60 5.54
CA ASP A 33 4.55 7.76 5.54
C ASP A 33 5.86 8.56 5.62
N TYR A 34 5.94 9.78 5.09
CA TYR A 34 7.18 10.57 5.13
C TYR A 34 7.61 10.92 6.55
N GLU A 35 6.66 11.30 7.41
CA GLU A 35 6.94 11.54 8.82
C GLU A 35 7.25 10.22 9.54
N ALA A 36 6.54 9.14 9.23
CA ALA A 36 6.80 7.82 9.83
C ALA A 36 8.21 7.29 9.50
N ILE A 37 8.70 7.50 8.27
CA ILE A 37 10.08 7.19 7.89
C ILE A 37 11.06 8.06 8.69
N ALA A 38 10.83 9.36 8.78
CA ALA A 38 11.68 10.29 9.53
C ALA A 38 11.77 9.92 11.02
N TYR A 39 10.68 9.44 11.62
CA TYR A 39 10.63 8.96 12.99
C TYR A 39 11.02 7.48 13.16
N THR A 40 11.53 6.82 12.11
CA THR A 40 11.93 5.39 12.12
C THR A 40 10.80 4.41 12.48
N LYS A 41 9.54 4.82 12.33
CA LYS A 41 8.34 3.99 12.53
C LYS A 41 7.98 3.15 11.30
N MET A 42 8.64 3.43 10.17
CA MET A 42 8.46 2.76 8.89
C MET A 42 9.78 2.67 8.14
N THR A 43 10.01 1.57 7.43
CA THR A 43 11.13 1.43 6.50
C THR A 43 10.78 1.96 5.11
N HIS A 44 11.79 2.39 4.35
CA HIS A 44 11.58 2.76 2.94
C HIS A 44 10.93 1.64 2.10
N LEU A 45 11.22 0.38 2.41
CA LEU A 45 10.61 -0.76 1.72
C LEU A 45 9.11 -0.84 2.02
N GLU A 46 8.71 -0.71 3.29
CA GLU A 46 7.29 -0.72 3.66
C GLU A 46 6.52 0.40 2.98
N HIS A 47 7.08 1.60 2.96
CA HIS A 47 6.51 2.73 2.21
C HIS A 47 6.36 2.40 0.72
N GLN A 48 7.41 1.90 0.06
CA GLN A 48 7.34 1.54 -1.35
C GLN A 48 6.28 0.48 -1.62
N VAL A 49 6.16 -0.54 -0.77
CA VAL A 49 5.14 -1.59 -0.89
C VAL A 49 3.75 -0.99 -0.68
N SER A 50 3.59 -0.09 0.29
CA SER A 50 2.32 0.60 0.56
C SER A 50 1.85 1.40 -0.64
N VAL A 51 2.75 2.22 -1.22
CA VAL A 51 2.49 3.00 -2.44
C VAL A 51 2.16 2.09 -3.61
N ALA A 52 2.94 1.02 -3.84
CA ALA A 52 2.69 0.11 -4.96
C ALA A 52 1.33 -0.57 -4.84
N ARG A 53 0.95 -1.00 -3.64
CA ARG A 53 -0.35 -1.61 -3.38
C ARG A 53 -1.50 -0.63 -3.64
N TRP A 54 -1.39 0.60 -3.17
CA TRP A 54 -2.38 1.65 -3.43
C TRP A 54 -2.47 1.95 -4.94
N SER A 55 -1.34 2.11 -5.63
CA SER A 55 -1.32 2.39 -7.07
C SER A 55 -1.95 1.28 -7.91
N SER A 56 -1.91 0.02 -7.46
CA SER A 56 -2.61 -1.09 -8.14
C SER A 56 -4.14 -0.96 -8.13
N HIS A 57 -4.70 -0.20 -7.18
CA HIS A 57 -6.13 0.08 -7.13
C HIS A 57 -6.54 1.27 -8.01
N GLN A 58 -5.58 2.12 -8.39
CA GLN A 58 -5.86 3.31 -9.16
C GLN A 58 -5.76 3.04 -10.66
N ASN A 59 -6.68 3.64 -11.42
CA ASN A 59 -6.65 3.62 -12.89
C ASN A 59 -5.84 4.80 -13.46
N GLU A 60 -4.69 5.09 -12.85
CA GLU A 60 -3.83 6.17 -13.32
C GLU A 60 -3.01 5.76 -14.54
N PRO A 61 -2.85 6.66 -15.53
CA PRO A 61 -1.94 6.43 -16.64
C PRO A 61 -0.49 6.35 -16.14
N MET A 62 0.15 5.21 -16.39
CA MET A 62 1.53 4.93 -16.00
C MET A 62 2.32 4.41 -17.19
N THR A 63 3.62 4.74 -17.23
CA THR A 63 4.56 4.10 -18.17
C THR A 63 4.68 2.61 -17.87
N GLU A 64 4.96 1.81 -18.90
CA GLU A 64 5.16 0.36 -18.76
C GLU A 64 6.26 0.03 -17.74
N LYS A 65 7.37 0.77 -17.76
CA LYS A 65 8.47 0.62 -16.79
C LYS A 65 8.02 0.87 -15.35
N LYS A 66 7.22 1.92 -15.11
CA LYS A 66 6.68 2.21 -13.76
C LYS A 66 5.75 1.10 -13.33
N ARG A 67 4.83 0.65 -14.20
CA ARG A 67 3.89 -0.44 -13.94
C ARG A 67 4.61 -1.73 -13.57
N ALA A 68 5.57 -2.18 -14.38
CA ALA A 68 6.35 -3.38 -14.11
C ALA A 68 7.10 -3.32 -12.76
N LYS A 69 7.65 -2.15 -12.40
CA LYS A 69 8.30 -1.96 -11.10
C LYS A 69 7.32 -2.14 -9.93
N LEU A 70 6.13 -1.55 -10.02
CA LEU A 70 5.12 -1.65 -8.96
C LEU A 70 4.58 -3.08 -8.84
N GLU A 71 4.33 -3.74 -9.98
CA GLU A 71 3.88 -5.13 -10.03
C GLU A 71 4.92 -6.10 -9.42
N SER A 72 6.22 -5.92 -9.73
CA SER A 72 7.30 -6.71 -9.10
C SER A 72 7.29 -6.53 -7.59
N LEU A 73 7.17 -5.28 -7.13
CA LEU A 73 7.19 -4.97 -5.70
C LEU A 73 6.00 -5.58 -4.94
N VAL A 74 4.81 -5.54 -5.55
CA VAL A 74 3.60 -6.19 -5.04
C VAL A 74 3.79 -7.70 -4.99
N TYR A 75 4.26 -8.31 -6.09
CA TYR A 75 4.47 -9.75 -6.21
C TYR A 75 5.43 -10.27 -5.14
N GLU A 76 6.56 -9.60 -4.94
CA GLU A 76 7.58 -9.97 -3.95
C GLU A 76 7.09 -9.83 -2.49
N ASN A 77 6.02 -9.07 -2.26
CA ASN A 77 5.51 -8.76 -0.92
C ASN A 77 4.03 -9.16 -0.74
N VAL A 78 3.51 -10.12 -1.51
CA VAL A 78 2.14 -10.64 -1.31
C VAL A 78 1.98 -11.21 0.10
N GLY A 79 0.89 -10.86 0.78
CA GLY A 79 0.58 -11.32 2.14
C GLY A 79 1.47 -10.73 3.24
N ARG A 80 2.50 -9.94 2.88
CA ARG A 80 3.34 -9.26 3.86
C ARG A 80 2.53 -8.22 4.61
N VAL A 81 2.49 -8.33 5.94
CA VAL A 81 2.00 -7.27 6.83
C VAL A 81 3.04 -6.15 6.82
N ILE A 82 2.61 -4.94 6.48
CA ILE A 82 3.41 -3.73 6.51
C ILE A 82 2.67 -2.73 7.39
N SER A 83 3.41 -1.86 8.07
CA SER A 83 2.81 -0.71 8.72
C SER A 83 2.12 0.18 7.67
N THR A 84 0.94 0.70 7.99
CA THR A 84 0.26 1.74 7.20
C THR A 84 -0.12 2.85 8.15
N PHE A 85 0.24 4.10 7.83
CA PHE A 85 -0.06 5.26 8.66
C PHE A 85 -1.09 6.12 7.92
N PRO A 86 -2.40 5.93 8.16
CA PRO A 86 -3.39 6.84 7.61
C PRO A 86 -3.14 8.26 8.16
N LEU A 87 -3.52 9.29 7.40
CA LEU A 87 -3.55 10.65 7.93
C LEU A 87 -4.44 10.68 9.17
N VAL A 88 -3.85 10.99 10.31
CA VAL A 88 -4.62 11.43 11.47
C VAL A 88 -4.94 12.89 11.19
N ASN A 89 -6.14 13.17 10.67
CA ASN A 89 -6.71 14.50 10.82
C ASN A 89 -7.03 14.66 12.31
N GLU A 90 -6.05 15.07 13.10
CA GLU A 90 -6.30 15.65 14.41
C GLU A 90 -6.97 17.01 14.16
N ASN A 91 -8.31 17.01 14.19
CA ASN A 91 -9.11 18.21 14.44
C ASN A 91 -9.35 18.33 15.94
#